data_AF-A0A494XHH6-F1
#
_entry.id   AF-A0A494XHH6-F1
#
_cell.length_a   1.000
_cell.length_b   1.000
_cell.length_c   1.000
_cell.angle_alpha   90.00
_cell.angle_beta   90.00
_cell.angle_gamma   90.00
#
_symmetry.space_group_name_H-M   'P 1'
#
loop_
_entity.id
_entity.type
_entity.pdbx_description
1 polymer ?
#
loop_
_entity_poly.entity_id
_entity_poly.type
_entity_poly.pdbx_seq_one_letter_code
_entity_poly.pdbx_strand_id
1 'polypeptide(L)'
;MDETATTKEFETQKQTASASESKWDSHPFPHLQSEPNSFPQPESDPFAGLPKARTITLPGWAKVLILLLMAVGAILFFLLKNMDFGGAQSTPEKTVKGFFQAVKDKDPEKMILSIDIRPEKLPEGVNKEVLLREWKKALEQESSLLISYEILSSTIDGDSAIVQYRVVLGQRLDDEQADPPTVEQAYNLNKVDQKWYIELYK
;
A
#
# COMPACT_ATOMS: atom_id res chain seq x y z
N MET A 1 7.32 -42.23 41.78
CA MET A 1 8.16 -43.30 41.20
C MET A 1 7.87 -43.31 39.72
N ASP A 2 8.69 -42.80 38.81
CA ASP A 2 9.98 -42.11 38.86
C ASP A 2 10.11 -41.36 37.52
N GLU A 3 10.86 -40.25 37.55
CA GLU A 3 11.88 -39.82 36.57
C GLU A 3 11.56 -39.87 35.04
N THR A 4 11.85 -38.88 34.21
CA THR A 4 12.81 -37.78 34.27
C THR A 4 12.48 -36.75 33.18
N ALA A 5 12.71 -35.49 33.52
CA ALA A 5 12.78 -34.35 32.62
C ALA A 5 14.05 -34.41 31.77
N THR A 6 14.00 -33.94 30.51
CA THR A 6 15.11 -33.27 29.81
C THR A 6 14.58 -32.65 28.53
N THR A 7 14.53 -31.33 28.41
CA THR A 7 14.64 -30.64 27.11
C THR A 7 15.28 -29.28 27.34
N LYS A 8 16.24 -29.00 26.46
CA LYS A 8 17.42 -28.16 26.62
C LYS A 8 17.13 -26.66 26.57
N GLU A 9 17.89 -25.93 27.39
CA GLU A 9 18.13 -24.49 27.31
C GLU A 9 18.65 -24.08 25.93
N PHE A 10 18.11 -22.98 25.40
CA PHE A 10 18.66 -22.26 24.26
C PHE A 10 19.20 -20.91 24.78
N GLU A 11 20.51 -20.85 25.01
CA GLU A 11 21.24 -19.60 25.22
C GLU A 11 21.26 -18.80 23.91
N THR A 12 20.71 -17.58 23.94
CA THR A 12 20.93 -16.58 22.89
C THR A 12 21.99 -15.60 23.37
N GLN A 13 23.19 -15.74 22.81
CA GLN A 13 24.31 -14.84 23.05
C GLN A 13 24.04 -13.44 22.46
N LYS A 14 24.17 -12.45 23.34
CA LYS A 14 24.05 -11.02 23.07
C LYS A 14 25.34 -10.53 22.41
N GLN A 15 25.28 -10.19 21.13
CA GLN A 15 26.41 -9.63 20.40
C GLN A 15 26.41 -8.10 20.56
N THR A 16 27.22 -7.61 21.49
CA THR A 16 27.52 -6.18 21.66
C THR A 16 28.61 -5.76 20.67
N ALA A 17 28.28 -4.89 19.72
CA ALA A 17 29.23 -4.26 18.83
C ALA A 17 30.03 -3.18 19.60
N SER A 18 31.34 -3.40 19.69
CA SER A 18 32.33 -2.48 20.25
C SER A 18 32.56 -1.32 19.28
N ALA A 19 32.25 -0.10 19.71
CA ALA A 19 32.62 1.12 19.02
C ALA A 19 34.11 1.40 19.27
N SER A 20 34.92 1.32 18.22
CA SER A 20 36.34 1.64 18.27
C SER A 20 36.55 3.14 18.07
N GLU A 21 37.08 3.79 19.09
CA GLU A 21 37.63 5.14 19.04
C GLU A 21 38.92 5.14 18.20
N SER A 22 39.00 6.00 17.19
CA SER A 22 40.24 6.27 16.46
C SER A 22 40.77 7.65 16.84
N LYS A 23 41.69 7.61 17.81
CA LYS A 23 42.57 8.69 18.21
C LYS A 23 43.76 8.70 17.26
N TRP A 24 43.95 9.78 16.49
CA TRP A 24 45.17 10.01 15.74
C TRP A 24 45.76 11.38 16.03
N ASP A 25 47.07 11.33 16.19
CA ASP A 25 47.94 12.23 16.91
C ASP A 25 48.16 13.59 16.24
N SER A 26 48.26 14.59 17.12
CA SER A 26 48.81 15.91 16.85
C SER A 26 50.33 15.82 16.68
N HIS A 27 50.84 16.29 15.54
CA HIS A 27 52.26 16.68 15.41
C HIS A 27 52.36 18.19 15.09
N PRO A 28 53.20 18.96 15.80
CA PRO A 28 53.41 20.38 15.52
C PRO A 28 54.68 20.66 14.69
N PHE A 29 54.67 21.87 14.07
CA PHE A 29 55.76 22.68 13.47
C PHE A 29 56.16 22.43 12.00
N PRO A 30 56.74 23.43 11.28
CA PRO A 30 57.12 24.80 11.67
C PRO A 30 56.53 25.94 10.81
N HIS A 31 56.62 27.16 11.36
CA HIS A 31 56.30 28.42 10.70
C HIS A 31 57.39 28.77 9.67
N LEU A 32 57.00 29.01 8.41
CA LEU A 32 57.84 29.72 7.43
C LEU A 32 57.04 30.88 6.84
N GLN A 33 57.37 32.08 7.31
CA GLN A 33 57.04 33.33 6.65
C GLN A 33 57.72 33.36 5.28
N SER A 34 56.95 33.67 4.23
CA SER A 34 57.46 34.22 2.97
C SER A 34 56.43 35.21 2.41
N GLU A 35 56.95 36.21 1.73
CA GLU A 35 56.44 37.57 1.52
C GLU A 35 55.12 37.72 0.72
N PRO A 36 54.41 38.86 0.87
CA PRO A 36 53.27 39.19 0.01
C PRO A 36 53.78 39.70 -1.34
N ASN A 37 53.88 38.81 -2.32
CA ASN A 37 54.13 39.21 -3.71
C ASN A 37 52.78 39.54 -4.39
N SER A 38 52.33 40.78 -4.22
CA SER A 38 51.17 41.34 -4.89
C SER A 38 51.49 41.62 -6.36
N PHE A 39 51.30 40.63 -7.22
CA PHE A 39 51.07 40.89 -8.65
C PHE A 39 49.58 41.18 -8.84
N PRO A 40 49.18 42.27 -9.51
CA PRO A 40 47.78 42.47 -9.86
C PRO A 40 47.37 41.41 -10.88
N GLN A 41 46.66 40.36 -10.44
CA GLN A 41 45.91 39.53 -11.36
C GLN A 41 44.77 40.40 -11.92
N PRO A 42 44.58 40.47 -13.24
CA PRO A 42 43.35 41.01 -13.78
C PRO A 42 42.21 40.16 -13.21
N GLU A 43 41.24 40.80 -12.55
CA GLU A 43 40.01 40.16 -12.10
C GLU A 43 39.28 39.60 -13.32
N SER A 44 39.59 38.36 -13.68
CA SER A 44 38.83 37.64 -14.68
C SER A 44 37.52 37.28 -14.03
N ASP A 45 36.49 38.08 -14.27
CA ASP A 45 35.12 37.73 -13.92
C ASP A 45 34.84 36.34 -14.53
N PRO A 46 34.63 35.29 -13.70
CA PRO A 46 34.44 33.93 -14.19
C PRO A 46 33.16 33.76 -15.02
N PHE A 47 32.33 34.81 -15.11
CA PHE A 47 31.12 34.86 -15.92
C PHE A 47 31.27 35.72 -17.20
N ALA A 48 32.43 36.34 -17.45
CA ALA A 48 32.67 37.24 -18.59
C ALA A 48 32.62 36.58 -19.99
N GLY A 49 32.39 35.27 -20.07
CA GLY A 49 32.25 34.53 -21.33
C GLY A 49 31.05 33.60 -21.39
N LEU A 50 30.18 33.58 -20.36
CA LEU A 50 28.99 32.74 -20.42
C LEU A 50 27.99 33.35 -21.41
N PRO A 51 27.48 32.57 -22.38
CA PRO A 51 26.43 33.07 -23.26
C PRO A 51 25.25 33.50 -22.37
N LYS A 52 24.78 34.74 -22.55
CA LYS A 52 23.56 35.22 -21.89
C LYS A 52 22.50 34.12 -22.00
N ALA A 53 21.99 33.66 -20.85
CA ALA A 53 20.95 32.64 -20.80
C ALA A 53 19.84 33.06 -21.79
N ARG A 54 19.70 32.32 -22.89
CA ARG A 54 18.59 32.54 -23.82
C ARG A 54 17.34 32.15 -23.06
N THR A 55 16.66 33.14 -22.51
CA THR A 55 15.26 33.01 -22.18
C THR A 55 14.56 32.71 -23.49
N ILE A 56 14.24 31.43 -23.72
CA ILE A 56 13.36 31.01 -24.80
C ILE A 56 12.02 31.63 -24.48
N THR A 57 11.80 32.84 -24.97
CA THR A 57 10.53 33.56 -24.87
C THR A 57 9.62 32.88 -25.85
N LEU A 58 8.93 31.82 -25.38
CA LEU A 58 7.94 31.15 -26.19
C LEU A 58 6.92 32.17 -26.66
N PRO A 59 6.62 32.23 -27.97
CA PRO A 59 5.61 33.13 -28.49
C PRO A 59 4.26 32.79 -27.85
N GLY A 60 3.39 33.78 -27.68
CA GLY A 60 2.14 33.62 -26.92
C GLY A 60 1.28 32.43 -27.38
N TRP A 61 1.26 32.16 -28.69
CA TRP A 61 0.56 31.02 -29.29
C TRP A 61 1.13 29.66 -28.88
N ALA A 62 2.45 29.55 -28.66
CA ALA A 62 3.09 28.30 -28.23
C ALA A 62 2.78 27.99 -26.75
N LYS A 63 2.65 29.02 -25.89
CA LYS A 63 2.20 28.84 -24.50
C LYS A 63 0.77 28.30 -24.44
N VAL A 64 -0.11 28.81 -25.30
CA VAL A 64 -1.50 28.33 -25.41
C VAL A 64 -1.55 26.87 -25.85
N LEU A 65 -0.74 26.48 -26.85
CA LEU A 65 -0.65 25.08 -27.29
C LEU A 65 -0.17 24.13 -26.19
N ILE A 66 0.86 24.51 -25.44
CA ILE A 66 1.38 23.69 -24.33
C ILE A 66 0.32 23.53 -23.23
N LEU A 67 -0.38 24.61 -22.87
CA LEU A 67 -1.47 24.54 -21.89
C LEU A 67 -2.61 23.64 -22.37
N LEU A 68 -2.94 23.68 -23.66
CA LEU A 68 -3.99 22.86 -24.25
C LEU A 68 -3.57 21.37 -24.28
N LEU A 69 -2.31 21.09 -24.61
CA LEU A 69 -1.72 19.74 -24.51
C LEU A 69 -1.71 19.21 -23.09
N MET A 70 -1.37 20.04 -22.09
CA MET A 70 -1.42 19.63 -20.69
C MET A 70 -2.86 19.42 -20.21
N ALA A 71 -3.82 20.23 -20.65
CA ALA A 71 -5.23 20.03 -20.31
C ALA A 71 -5.76 18.73 -20.91
N VAL A 72 -5.48 18.46 -22.18
CA VAL A 72 -5.83 17.18 -22.83
C VAL A 72 -5.12 16.01 -22.15
N GLY A 73 -3.83 16.16 -21.82
CA GLY A 73 -3.06 15.16 -21.09
C GLY A 73 -3.61 14.90 -19.69
N ALA A 74 -4.04 15.94 -18.97
CA ALA A 74 -4.66 15.82 -17.65
C ALA A 74 -6.04 15.15 -17.73
N ILE A 75 -6.86 15.53 -18.72
CA ILE A 75 -8.15 14.88 -18.98
C ILE A 75 -7.93 13.42 -19.34
N LEU A 76 -7.00 13.11 -20.24
CA LEU A 76 -6.66 11.73 -20.61
C LEU A 76 -6.09 10.96 -19.43
N PHE A 77 -5.25 11.56 -18.59
CA PHE A 77 -4.74 10.95 -17.37
C PHE A 77 -5.86 10.69 -16.35
N PHE A 78 -6.81 11.61 -16.18
CA PHE A 78 -7.99 11.40 -15.33
C PHE A 78 -8.91 10.32 -15.90
N LEU A 79 -9.11 10.29 -17.22
CA LEU A 79 -9.85 9.24 -17.90
C LEU A 79 -9.16 7.90 -17.72
N LEU A 80 -7.85 7.80 -17.93
CA LEU A 80 -7.07 6.57 -17.76
C LEU A 80 -6.95 6.14 -16.28
N LYS A 81 -6.84 7.09 -15.35
CA LYS A 81 -6.81 6.81 -13.90
C LYS A 81 -8.17 6.32 -13.38
N ASN A 82 -9.27 6.81 -13.96
CA ASN A 82 -10.63 6.36 -13.65
C ASN A 82 -11.05 5.15 -14.49
N MET A 83 -10.36 4.86 -15.59
CA MET A 83 -10.44 3.58 -16.32
C MET A 83 -9.60 2.55 -15.57
N ASP A 84 -10.12 2.10 -14.43
CA ASP A 84 -9.77 0.79 -13.87
C ASP A 84 -10.20 -0.26 -14.92
N PHE A 85 -9.37 -0.47 -15.95
CA PHE A 85 -9.56 -1.50 -16.99
C PHE A 85 -9.59 -2.91 -16.40
N GLY A 86 -9.31 -3.02 -15.11
CA GLY A 86 -9.77 -4.11 -14.29
C GLY A 86 -10.53 -3.56 -13.09
N GLY A 87 -11.87 -3.52 -13.19
CA GLY A 87 -12.73 -3.18 -12.05
C GLY A 87 -12.41 -4.04 -10.82
N ALA A 88 -13.11 -3.82 -9.70
CA ALA A 88 -12.85 -4.52 -8.45
C ALA A 88 -12.66 -6.05 -8.61
N GLN A 89 -13.20 -6.66 -9.66
CA GLN A 89 -13.13 -8.09 -9.92
C GLN A 89 -12.06 -8.56 -10.92
N SER A 90 -11.07 -7.74 -11.28
CA SER A 90 -10.11 -8.11 -12.34
C SER A 90 -8.99 -9.04 -11.90
N THR A 91 -8.69 -9.05 -10.60
CA THR A 91 -7.74 -9.98 -9.98
C THR A 91 -8.33 -10.47 -8.66
N PRO A 92 -7.94 -11.66 -8.16
CA PRO A 92 -8.47 -12.16 -6.89
C PRO A 92 -8.25 -11.18 -5.73
N GLU A 93 -7.04 -10.61 -5.65
CA GLU A 93 -6.69 -9.61 -4.64
C GLU A 93 -7.56 -8.36 -4.73
N LYS A 94 -7.80 -7.85 -5.95
CA LYS A 94 -8.67 -6.69 -6.16
C LYS A 94 -10.10 -7.02 -5.73
N THR A 95 -10.59 -8.23 -5.95
CA THR A 95 -11.95 -8.63 -5.54
C THR A 95 -12.09 -8.57 -4.03
N VAL A 96 -11.14 -9.14 -3.31
CA VAL A 96 -11.14 -9.14 -1.84
C VAL A 96 -10.95 -7.72 -1.28
N LYS A 97 -10.06 -6.92 -1.87
CA LYS A 97 -9.90 -5.49 -1.52
C LYS A 97 -11.20 -4.72 -1.74
N GLY A 98 -11.86 -4.93 -2.88
CA GLY A 98 -13.15 -4.30 -3.21
C GLY A 98 -14.26 -4.70 -2.24
N PHE A 99 -14.31 -5.97 -1.85
CA PHE A 99 -15.23 -6.46 -0.82
C PHE A 99 -15.00 -5.76 0.52
N PHE A 100 -13.77 -5.75 1.05
CA PHE A 100 -13.50 -5.11 2.34
C PHE A 100 -13.65 -3.59 2.29
N GLN A 101 -13.36 -2.95 1.15
CA GLN A 101 -13.66 -1.53 0.99
C GLN A 101 -15.17 -1.28 1.09
N ALA A 102 -16.00 -2.12 0.47
CA ALA A 102 -17.45 -2.03 0.58
C ALA A 102 -17.95 -2.28 2.02
N VAL A 103 -17.31 -3.18 2.77
CA VAL A 103 -17.58 -3.37 4.22
C VAL A 103 -17.30 -2.07 4.98
N LYS A 104 -16.12 -1.46 4.78
CA LYS A 104 -15.76 -0.18 5.43
C LYS A 104 -16.71 0.95 5.06
N ASP A 105 -17.17 0.98 3.82
CA ASP A 105 -18.10 1.97 3.30
C ASP A 105 -19.56 1.68 3.72
N LYS A 106 -19.81 0.56 4.42
CA LYS A 106 -21.14 0.05 4.79
C LYS A 106 -22.09 -0.07 3.59
N ASP A 107 -21.55 -0.54 2.47
CA ASP A 107 -22.25 -0.62 1.19
C ASP A 107 -22.51 -2.11 0.84
N PRO A 108 -23.60 -2.71 1.35
CA PRO A 108 -23.92 -4.11 1.10
C PRO A 108 -24.17 -4.40 -0.38
N GLU A 109 -24.60 -3.40 -1.14
CA GLU A 109 -24.83 -3.50 -2.58
C GLU A 109 -23.51 -3.65 -3.34
N LYS A 110 -22.45 -2.97 -2.91
CA LYS A 110 -21.10 -3.21 -3.45
C LYS A 110 -20.48 -4.49 -2.93
N MET A 111 -20.73 -4.87 -1.67
CA MET A 111 -20.24 -6.14 -1.12
C MET A 111 -20.71 -7.32 -1.97
N ILE A 112 -21.99 -7.36 -2.33
CA ILE A 112 -22.56 -8.50 -3.06
C ILE A 112 -22.03 -8.63 -4.49
N LEU A 113 -21.51 -7.55 -5.09
CA LEU A 113 -20.89 -7.61 -6.42
C LEU A 113 -19.63 -8.48 -6.44
N SER A 114 -18.92 -8.56 -5.31
CA SER A 114 -17.69 -9.35 -5.17
C SER A 114 -17.94 -10.84 -4.91
N ILE A 115 -19.19 -11.28 -4.84
CA ILE A 115 -19.58 -12.60 -4.33
C ILE A 115 -20.21 -13.43 -5.42
N ASP A 116 -19.91 -14.73 -5.43
CA ASP A 116 -20.57 -15.67 -6.33
C ASP A 116 -21.97 -16.02 -5.81
N ILE A 117 -22.99 -15.33 -6.35
CA ILE A 117 -24.40 -15.50 -5.96
C ILE A 117 -25.17 -16.43 -6.89
N ARG A 118 -24.48 -17.24 -7.70
CA ARG A 118 -25.15 -18.21 -8.56
C ARG A 118 -25.92 -19.23 -7.72
N PRO A 119 -27.16 -19.61 -8.09
CA PRO A 119 -28.02 -20.47 -7.27
C PRO A 119 -27.36 -21.78 -6.85
N GLU A 120 -26.53 -22.38 -7.71
CA GLU A 120 -25.82 -23.64 -7.43
C GLU A 120 -24.70 -23.52 -6.37
N LYS A 121 -24.30 -22.29 -6.03
CA LYS A 121 -23.28 -21.99 -5.01
C LYS A 121 -23.88 -21.54 -3.68
N LEU A 122 -25.20 -21.33 -3.63
CA LEU A 122 -25.89 -20.85 -2.45
C LEU A 122 -26.66 -21.99 -1.77
N PRO A 123 -26.71 -22.02 -0.42
CA PRO A 123 -27.59 -22.94 0.30
C PRO A 123 -29.06 -22.73 -0.08
N GLU A 124 -29.87 -23.78 0.10
CA GLU A 124 -31.32 -23.69 -0.16
C GLU A 124 -31.96 -22.55 0.65
N GLY A 125 -32.74 -21.70 -0.03
CA GLY A 125 -33.39 -20.53 0.57
C GLY A 125 -32.49 -19.29 0.69
N VAL A 126 -31.20 -19.36 0.37
CA VAL A 126 -30.31 -18.21 0.30
C VAL A 126 -30.31 -17.64 -1.12
N ASN A 127 -30.61 -16.34 -1.24
CA ASN A 127 -30.53 -15.60 -2.48
C ASN A 127 -29.96 -14.20 -2.24
N LYS A 128 -29.78 -13.45 -3.33
CA LYS A 128 -29.23 -12.10 -3.31
C LYS A 128 -29.99 -11.18 -2.34
N GLU A 129 -31.30 -11.23 -2.36
CA GLU A 129 -32.18 -10.36 -1.56
C GLU A 129 -32.11 -10.70 -0.08
N VAL A 130 -31.96 -11.98 0.27
CA VAL A 130 -31.75 -12.44 1.64
C VAL A 130 -30.38 -11.98 2.13
N LEU A 131 -29.30 -12.20 1.37
CA LEU A 131 -27.95 -11.76 1.75
C LEU A 131 -27.87 -10.25 1.96
N LEU A 132 -28.42 -9.44 1.03
CA LEU A 132 -28.44 -7.99 1.16
C LEU A 132 -29.17 -7.53 2.43
N ARG A 133 -30.31 -8.15 2.74
CA ARG A 133 -31.10 -7.82 3.93
C ARG A 133 -30.34 -8.12 5.21
N GLU A 134 -29.76 -9.31 5.32
CA GLU A 134 -29.01 -9.72 6.51
C GLU A 134 -27.75 -8.88 6.70
N TRP A 135 -27.00 -8.59 5.62
CA TRP A 135 -25.82 -7.72 5.71
C TRP A 135 -26.17 -6.28 6.03
N LYS A 136 -27.24 -5.73 5.45
CA LYS A 136 -27.70 -4.39 5.82
C LYS A 136 -28.02 -4.31 7.31
N LYS A 137 -28.74 -5.31 7.83
CA LYS A 137 -29.05 -5.39 9.26
C LYS A 137 -27.78 -5.52 10.12
N ALA A 138 -26.83 -6.38 9.72
CA ALA A 138 -25.57 -6.54 10.45
C ALA A 138 -24.74 -5.25 10.48
N LEU A 139 -24.62 -4.56 9.34
CA LEU A 139 -23.88 -3.29 9.23
C LEU A 139 -24.54 -2.12 9.99
N GLU A 140 -25.85 -2.17 10.18
CA GLU A 140 -26.61 -1.21 11.00
C GLU A 140 -26.49 -1.51 12.51
N GLN A 141 -26.39 -2.78 12.90
CA GLN A 141 -26.37 -3.22 14.30
C GLN A 141 -24.97 -3.23 14.92
N GLU A 142 -23.93 -3.50 14.15
CA GLU A 142 -22.56 -3.56 14.67
C GLU A 142 -21.84 -2.21 14.56
N SER A 143 -21.27 -1.76 15.69
CA SER A 143 -20.31 -0.65 15.72
C SER A 143 -18.87 -1.12 15.43
N SER A 144 -18.62 -2.43 15.45
CA SER A 144 -17.32 -3.11 15.32
C SER A 144 -17.00 -3.51 13.87
N LEU A 145 -16.92 -2.53 12.98
CA LEU A 145 -17.17 -2.74 11.55
C LEU A 145 -15.98 -3.13 10.65
N LEU A 146 -14.84 -3.54 11.21
CA LEU A 146 -13.51 -3.61 10.54
C LEU A 146 -12.75 -2.29 10.66
N ILE A 147 -11.61 -2.31 11.36
CA ILE A 147 -10.69 -1.17 11.43
C ILE A 147 -9.82 -1.14 10.16
N SER A 148 -9.18 -2.27 9.88
CA SER A 148 -8.26 -2.42 8.76
C SER A 148 -8.24 -3.87 8.28
N TYR A 149 -7.72 -4.05 7.06
CA TYR A 149 -7.47 -5.34 6.48
C TYR A 149 -6.16 -5.30 5.69
N GLU A 150 -5.53 -6.45 5.54
CA GLU A 150 -4.29 -6.65 4.80
C GLU A 150 -4.41 -7.95 3.98
N ILE A 151 -4.00 -7.90 2.71
CA ILE A 151 -3.85 -9.12 1.91
C ILE A 151 -2.46 -9.69 2.20
N LEU A 152 -2.41 -10.93 2.66
CA LEU A 152 -1.18 -11.61 3.03
C LEU A 152 -0.57 -12.33 1.82
N SER A 153 -1.40 -13.05 1.06
CA SER A 153 -0.98 -13.77 -0.14
C SER A 153 -2.15 -14.02 -1.09
N SER A 154 -1.83 -14.29 -2.35
CA SER A 154 -2.79 -14.69 -3.38
C SER A 154 -2.18 -15.78 -4.26
N THR A 155 -2.79 -16.96 -4.26
CA THR A 155 -2.40 -18.09 -5.10
C THR A 155 -3.46 -18.31 -6.16
N ILE A 156 -3.07 -18.34 -7.43
CA ILE A 156 -3.97 -18.51 -8.58
C ILE A 156 -3.66 -19.86 -9.24
N ASP A 157 -4.70 -20.65 -9.46
CA ASP A 157 -4.65 -21.92 -10.18
C ASP A 157 -5.77 -21.96 -11.23
N GLY A 158 -5.42 -21.60 -12.48
CA GLY A 158 -6.37 -21.48 -13.57
C GLY A 158 -7.48 -20.47 -13.29
N ASP A 159 -8.71 -20.97 -13.20
CA ASP A 159 -9.93 -20.19 -12.93
C ASP A 159 -10.32 -20.18 -11.44
N SER A 160 -9.45 -20.69 -10.56
CA SER A 160 -9.63 -20.65 -9.12
C SER A 160 -8.48 -19.90 -8.44
N ALA A 161 -8.75 -19.32 -7.28
CA ALA A 161 -7.74 -18.65 -6.47
C ALA A 161 -8.03 -18.74 -4.98
N ILE A 162 -6.98 -18.64 -4.18
CA ILE A 162 -7.06 -18.51 -2.72
C ILE A 162 -6.36 -17.22 -2.33
N VAL A 163 -7.08 -16.34 -1.64
CA VAL A 163 -6.54 -15.08 -1.13
C VAL A 163 -6.55 -15.14 0.39
N GLN A 164 -5.36 -15.14 0.99
CA GLN A 164 -5.19 -15.06 2.44
C GLN A 164 -5.17 -13.59 2.85
N TYR A 165 -5.87 -13.28 3.94
CA TYR A 165 -5.99 -11.93 4.44
C TYR A 165 -6.02 -11.91 5.96
N ARG A 166 -5.66 -10.76 6.51
CA ARG A 166 -5.74 -10.43 7.93
C ARG A 166 -6.72 -9.29 8.11
N VAL A 167 -7.62 -9.39 9.08
CA VAL A 167 -8.53 -8.33 9.49
C VAL A 167 -8.28 -7.92 10.93
N VAL A 168 -8.34 -6.62 11.19
CA VAL A 168 -8.32 -6.05 12.54
C VAL A 168 -9.72 -5.55 12.86
N LEU A 169 -10.34 -6.15 13.86
CA LEU A 169 -11.72 -5.85 14.24
C LEU A 169 -11.75 -4.82 15.37
N GLY A 170 -12.72 -3.91 15.32
CA GLY A 170 -12.92 -2.94 16.40
C GLY A 170 -13.50 -3.64 17.63
N GLN A 171 -12.97 -3.32 18.81
CA GLN A 171 -13.58 -3.76 20.05
C GLN A 171 -14.81 -2.90 20.37
N ARG A 172 -15.73 -3.47 21.15
CA ARG A 172 -16.80 -2.71 21.80
C ARG A 172 -16.13 -1.78 22.81
N LEU A 173 -16.54 -0.52 22.87
CA LEU A 173 -15.94 0.59 23.63
C LEU A 173 -15.77 0.36 25.15
N ASP A 174 -16.20 -0.80 25.66
CA ASP A 174 -16.25 -1.11 27.09
C ASP A 174 -14.93 -1.70 27.61
N ASP A 175 -14.02 -2.14 26.72
CA ASP A 175 -12.67 -2.64 27.04
C ASP A 175 -11.60 -1.70 26.47
N GLU A 176 -11.33 -0.59 27.17
CA GLU A 176 -10.47 0.51 26.72
C GLU A 176 -8.96 0.15 26.65
N GLN A 177 -8.59 -1.12 26.85
CA GLN A 177 -7.19 -1.49 27.13
C GLN A 177 -6.68 -2.79 26.50
N ALA A 178 -7.47 -3.45 25.66
CA ALA A 178 -7.02 -4.63 24.94
C ALA A 178 -6.68 -4.31 23.48
N ASP A 179 -5.59 -4.89 22.97
CA ASP A 179 -5.23 -4.81 21.55
C ASP A 179 -6.41 -5.32 20.69
N PRO A 180 -6.71 -4.66 19.55
CA PRO A 180 -7.84 -5.07 18.73
C PRO A 180 -7.64 -6.50 18.22
N PRO A 181 -8.67 -7.36 18.30
CA PRO A 181 -8.56 -8.73 17.84
C PRO A 181 -8.20 -8.76 16.36
N THR A 182 -7.17 -9.53 16.05
CA THR A 182 -6.67 -9.74 14.69
C THR A 182 -6.98 -11.17 14.28
N VAL A 183 -7.57 -11.33 13.09
CA VAL A 183 -7.99 -12.64 12.57
C VAL A 183 -7.40 -12.83 11.18
N GLU A 184 -6.73 -13.95 10.96
CA GLU A 184 -6.25 -14.37 9.64
C GLU A 184 -7.19 -15.42 9.06
N GLN A 185 -7.58 -15.24 7.80
CA GLN A 185 -8.50 -16.12 7.08
C GLN A 185 -8.11 -16.20 5.60
N ALA A 186 -8.83 -17.02 4.84
CA ALA A 186 -8.65 -17.12 3.40
C ALA A 186 -10.00 -17.20 2.68
N TYR A 187 -10.15 -16.44 1.61
CA TYR A 187 -11.24 -16.60 0.66
C TYR A 187 -10.83 -17.51 -0.48
N ASN A 188 -11.75 -18.38 -0.90
CA ASN A 188 -11.67 -19.08 -2.17
C ASN A 188 -12.42 -18.23 -3.19
N LEU A 189 -11.89 -18.13 -4.40
CA LEU A 189 -12.46 -17.35 -5.48
C LEU A 189 -12.50 -18.16 -6.76
N ASN A 190 -13.53 -17.92 -7.56
CA ASN A 190 -13.65 -18.45 -8.92
C ASN A 190 -13.74 -17.33 -9.94
N LYS A 191 -13.22 -17.62 -11.12
CA LYS A 191 -13.29 -16.76 -12.29
C LYS A 191 -14.50 -17.15 -13.14
N VAL A 192 -15.39 -16.19 -13.39
CA VAL A 192 -16.57 -16.31 -14.25
C VAL A 192 -16.57 -15.12 -15.20
N ASP A 193 -16.63 -15.38 -16.51
CA ASP A 193 -16.64 -14.32 -17.54
C ASP A 193 -15.54 -13.26 -17.37
N GLN A 194 -14.31 -13.73 -17.10
CA GLN A 194 -13.13 -12.88 -16.85
C GLN A 194 -13.17 -12.03 -15.56
N LYS A 195 -14.12 -12.28 -14.66
CA LYS A 195 -14.24 -11.61 -13.36
C LYS A 195 -14.09 -12.61 -12.21
N TRP A 196 -13.44 -12.18 -11.13
CA TRP A 196 -13.22 -12.98 -9.94
C TRP A 196 -14.31 -12.70 -8.89
N TYR A 197 -14.85 -13.78 -8.32
CA TYR A 197 -15.90 -13.75 -7.31
C TYR A 197 -15.50 -14.59 -6.11
N ILE A 198 -15.81 -14.12 -4.90
CA ILE A 198 -15.60 -14.82 -3.64
C ILE A 198 -16.67 -15.89 -3.46
N GLU A 199 -16.25 -17.11 -3.11
CA GLU A 199 -17.13 -18.18 -2.68
C GLU A 199 -17.36 -18.08 -1.16
N LEU A 200 -18.61 -17.82 -0.77
CA LEU A 200 -18.99 -17.77 0.65
C LEU A 200 -19.20 -19.17 1.25
N TYR A 201 -19.61 -20.13 0.42
CA TYR A 201 -19.97 -21.48 0.83
C TYR A 201 -19.12 -22.48 0.05
N LYS A 202 -18.66 -23.52 0.74
CA LYS A 202 -17.95 -24.66 0.15
C LYS A 202 -18.89 -25.84 -0.01
#